data_AF-A0A8I2FUS9-F1
#
_entry.id   AF-A0A8I2FUS9-F1
#
_cell.length_a   1.000
_cell.length_b   1.000
_cell.length_c   1.000
_cell.angle_alpha   90.00
_cell.angle_beta   90.00
_cell.angle_gamma   90.00
#
_symmetry.space_group_name_H-M   'P 1'
#
loop_
_entity.id
_entity.type
_entity.pdbx_description
1 polymer ?
#
loop_
_entity_poly.entity_id
_entity_poly.type
_entity_poly.pdbx_seq_one_letter_code
_entity_poly.pdbx_strand_id
1 'polypeptide(L)'
;MRKEDFKKVRKILQKTQKEMAALLGLSKKTVESYEQGLRNIPGNIGRIVYFLLFKLNMDKFAKVELCWKKKKCPPKIRKNCVAWLAKEGFFCWFITGKVCALEKLPGESRSDSCFECTFFRENLKKVW
;
A
#
# COMPACT_ATOMS: atom_id res chain seq x y z
N MET A 1 1.01 5.48 8.16
CA MET A 1 -0.38 4.96 8.29
C MET A 1 -0.92 5.51 9.59
N ARG A 2 -2.17 5.99 9.62
CA ARG A 2 -2.79 6.49 10.86
C ARG A 2 -3.36 5.33 11.68
N LYS A 3 -3.56 5.51 12.98
CA LYS A 3 -4.09 4.47 13.88
C LYS A 3 -5.50 4.02 13.49
N GLU A 4 -6.33 4.95 12.99
CA GLU A 4 -7.68 4.68 12.52
C GLU A 4 -7.66 3.79 11.28
N ASP A 5 -6.74 4.08 10.35
CA ASP A 5 -6.55 3.28 9.14
C ASP A 5 -6.11 1.84 9.53
N PHE A 6 -5.17 1.70 10.46
CA PHE A 6 -4.71 0.38 10.94
C PHE A 6 -5.84 -0.43 11.58
N LYS A 7 -6.58 0.17 12.52
CA LYS A 7 -7.73 -0.46 13.19
C LYS A 7 -8.81 -0.87 12.18
N LYS A 8 -9.06 -0.01 11.19
CA LYS A 8 -10.02 -0.30 10.11
C LYS A 8 -9.57 -1.49 9.26
N VAL A 9 -8.31 -1.54 8.82
CA VAL A 9 -7.79 -2.69 8.06
C VAL A 9 -7.93 -3.99 8.83
N ARG A 10 -7.56 -4.01 10.12
CA ARG A 10 -7.72 -5.22 10.94
C ARG A 10 -9.17 -5.70 10.98
N LYS A 11 -10.13 -4.78 11.13
CA LYS A 11 -11.57 -5.10 11.11
C LYS A 11 -12.02 -5.63 9.75
N ILE A 12 -11.59 -5.03 8.64
CA ILE A 12 -11.91 -5.53 7.28
C ILE A 12 -11.39 -6.95 7.08
N LEU A 13 -10.19 -7.24 7.57
CA LEU A 13 -9.60 -8.59 7.54
C LEU A 13 -10.22 -9.56 8.54
N GLN A 14 -11.19 -9.11 9.35
CA GLN A 14 -11.88 -9.89 10.39
C GLN A 14 -10.90 -10.55 11.37
N LYS A 15 -9.83 -9.83 11.74
CA LYS A 15 -8.82 -10.35 12.66
C LYS A 15 -8.96 -9.76 14.06
N THR A 16 -8.77 -10.60 15.06
CA THR A 16 -8.48 -10.16 16.43
C THR A 16 -7.12 -9.47 16.49
N GLN A 17 -6.84 -8.73 17.57
CA GLN A 17 -5.52 -8.13 17.77
C GLN A 17 -4.41 -9.20 17.87
N LYS A 18 -4.72 -10.38 18.41
CA LYS A 18 -3.78 -11.51 18.52
C LYS A 18 -3.43 -12.09 17.14
N GLU A 19 -4.43 -12.34 16.30
CA GLU A 19 -4.20 -12.85 14.95
C GLU A 19 -3.48 -11.82 14.07
N MET A 20 -3.85 -10.55 14.18
CA MET A 20 -3.15 -9.47 13.48
C MET A 20 -1.67 -9.41 13.88
N ALA A 21 -1.38 -9.61 15.17
CA ALA A 21 -0.01 -9.64 15.67
C ALA A 21 0.77 -10.82 15.06
N ALA A 22 0.16 -12.02 15.00
CA ALA A 22 0.77 -13.19 14.36
C ALA A 22 1.05 -12.95 12.87
N LEU A 23 0.09 -12.36 12.11
CA LEU A 23 0.27 -12.03 10.69
C LEU A 23 1.40 -11.04 10.44
N LEU A 24 1.64 -10.12 11.38
CA LEU A 24 2.67 -9.10 11.26
C LEU A 24 4.02 -9.48 11.90
N GLY A 25 4.11 -10.63 12.57
CA GLY A 25 5.29 -11.01 13.34
C GLY A 25 5.55 -10.08 14.54
N LEU A 26 4.49 -9.58 15.17
CA LEU A 26 4.55 -8.64 16.29
C LEU A 26 3.92 -9.22 17.56
N SER A 27 4.13 -8.56 18.70
CA SER A 27 3.39 -8.88 19.92
C SER A 27 1.98 -8.26 19.90
N LYS A 28 1.01 -8.89 20.58
CA LYS A 28 -0.35 -8.32 20.76
C LYS A 28 -0.30 -6.91 21.35
N LYS A 29 0.58 -6.68 22.35
CA LYS A 29 0.81 -5.35 22.95
C LYS A 29 1.25 -4.30 21.93
N THR A 30 2.05 -4.70 20.93
CA THR A 30 2.47 -3.79 19.86
C THR A 30 1.29 -3.38 18.98
N VAL A 31 0.41 -4.33 18.64
CA VAL A 31 -0.82 -4.07 17.89
C VAL A 31 -1.78 -3.16 18.67
N GLU A 32 -1.99 -3.42 19.96
CA GLU A 32 -2.79 -2.56 20.84
C GLU A 32 -2.23 -1.14 20.91
N SER A 33 -0.92 -1.02 21.10
CA SER A 33 -0.21 0.27 21.14
C SER A 33 -0.37 1.08 19.85
N TYR A 34 -0.33 0.42 18.69
CA TYR A 34 -0.61 1.07 17.40
C TYR A 34 -2.07 1.55 17.29
N GLU A 35 -3.05 0.74 17.68
CA GLU A 35 -4.47 1.12 17.60
C GLU A 35 -4.85 2.25 18.56
N GLN A 36 -4.21 2.31 19.73
CA GLN A 36 -4.40 3.37 20.72
C GLN A 36 -3.66 4.67 20.32
N GLY A 37 -2.64 4.55 19.47
CA GLY A 37 -1.77 5.67 19.09
C GLY A 37 -0.67 5.96 20.11
N LEU A 38 -0.37 4.99 20.99
CA LEU A 38 0.76 5.08 21.93
C LEU A 38 2.11 4.92 21.22
N ARG A 39 2.12 4.25 20.07
CA ARG A 39 3.30 4.09 19.22
C ARG A 39 2.94 4.40 17.77
N ASN A 40 3.83 5.13 17.09
CA ASN A 40 3.72 5.34 15.65
C ASN A 40 3.90 4.02 14.89
N ILE A 41 3.10 3.81 13.85
CA ILE A 41 3.20 2.62 12.99
C ILE A 41 4.36 2.83 12.01
N PRO A 42 5.42 1.99 12.04
CA PRO A 42 6.54 2.10 11.12
C PRO A 42 6.10 1.98 9.65
N GLY A 43 6.81 2.65 8.75
CA GLY A 43 6.45 2.68 7.32
C GLY A 43 6.44 1.30 6.66
N ASN A 44 7.38 0.42 7.03
CA ASN A 44 7.43 -0.97 6.58
C ASN A 44 6.23 -1.79 7.08
N ILE A 45 5.82 -1.61 8.34
CA ILE A 45 4.62 -2.26 8.87
C ILE A 45 3.37 -1.78 8.13
N GLY A 46 3.24 -0.47 7.90
CA GLY A 46 2.13 0.09 7.12
C GLY A 46 2.06 -0.49 5.69
N ARG A 47 3.20 -0.71 5.04
CA ARG A 47 3.27 -1.38 3.74
C ARG A 47 2.78 -2.82 3.80
N ILE A 48 3.21 -3.60 4.79
CA ILE A 48 2.75 -4.99 4.98
C ILE A 48 1.25 -5.04 5.25
N VAL A 49 0.74 -4.15 6.11
CA VAL A 49 -0.70 -4.08 6.44
C VAL A 49 -1.54 -3.80 5.18
N TYR A 50 -1.16 -2.81 4.36
CA TYR A 50 -1.86 -2.57 3.10
C TYR A 50 -1.68 -3.72 2.10
N PHE A 51 -0.54 -4.41 2.11
CA PHE A 51 -0.30 -5.54 1.21
C PHE A 51 -1.25 -6.69 1.55
N LEU A 52 -1.36 -7.03 2.83
CA LEU A 52 -2.32 -8.02 3.31
C LEU A 52 -3.76 -7.61 2.99
N LEU A 53 -4.13 -6.33 3.20
CA LEU A 53 -5.46 -5.83 2.82
C LEU A 53 -5.78 -6.09 1.35
N PHE A 54 -4.89 -5.69 0.45
CA PHE A 54 -5.11 -5.82 -0.99
C PHE A 54 -5.09 -7.29 -1.42
N LYS A 55 -4.09 -8.05 -0.94
CA LYS A 55 -3.88 -9.45 -1.35
C LYS A 55 -4.99 -10.38 -0.87
N LEU A 56 -5.58 -10.11 0.29
CA LEU A 56 -6.68 -10.91 0.86
C LEU A 56 -8.07 -10.44 0.41
N ASN A 57 -8.16 -9.36 -0.38
CA ASN A 57 -9.41 -8.87 -0.96
C ASN A 57 -9.29 -8.79 -2.50
N MET A 58 -8.52 -9.70 -3.11
CA MET A 58 -8.27 -9.69 -4.57
C MET A 58 -9.56 -9.82 -5.39
N ASP A 59 -10.58 -10.48 -4.84
CA ASP A 59 -11.93 -10.61 -5.40
C ASP A 59 -12.64 -9.27 -5.63
N LYS A 60 -12.34 -8.25 -4.80
CA LYS A 60 -12.91 -6.90 -4.97
C LYS A 60 -12.28 -6.12 -6.13
N PHE A 61 -11.21 -6.64 -6.72
CA PHE A 61 -10.56 -6.03 -7.88
C PHE A 61 -10.95 -6.78 -9.15
N ALA A 62 -12.09 -6.40 -9.74
CA ALA A 62 -12.61 -7.00 -10.98
C ALA A 62 -11.56 -7.11 -12.12
N LYS A 63 -10.61 -6.18 -12.18
CA LYS A 63 -9.43 -6.25 -13.04
C LYS A 63 -8.22 -5.66 -12.33
N VAL A 64 -7.13 -6.41 -12.32
CA VAL A 64 -5.83 -5.96 -11.81
C VAL A 64 -5.22 -4.98 -12.81
N GLU A 65 -5.39 -3.68 -12.55
CA GLU A 65 -4.73 -2.65 -13.32
C GLU A 65 -3.26 -2.49 -12.90
N LEU A 66 -2.38 -2.29 -13.88
CA LEU A 66 -0.96 -2.06 -13.66
C LEU A 66 -0.71 -0.55 -13.59
N CYS A 67 0.06 -0.09 -12.60
CA CYS A 67 0.26 1.34 -12.37
C CYS A 67 0.77 2.07 -13.62
N TRP A 68 1.68 1.48 -14.40
CA TRP A 68 2.24 2.11 -15.60
C TRP A 68 1.27 2.21 -16.76
N LYS A 69 0.22 1.37 -16.82
CA LYS A 69 -0.85 1.52 -17.82
C LYS A 69 -1.76 2.67 -17.40
N LYS A 70 -2.18 2.70 -16.14
CA LYS A 70 -3.05 3.75 -15.59
C LYS A 70 -2.39 5.12 -15.63
N LYS A 71 -1.14 5.22 -15.17
CA LYS A 71 -0.34 6.46 -15.11
C LYS A 71 0.34 6.80 -16.44
N LYS A 72 0.14 6.00 -17.49
CA LYS A 72 0.77 6.16 -18.81
C LYS A 72 2.29 6.39 -18.72
N CYS A 73 3.00 5.60 -17.89
CA CYS A 73 4.43 5.80 -17.65
C CYS A 73 5.24 5.67 -18.96
N PRO A 74 6.14 6.61 -19.28
CA PRO A 74 6.97 6.55 -20.47
C PRO A 74 8.05 5.45 -20.36
N PRO A 75 8.58 4.94 -21.49
CA PRO A 75 9.61 3.90 -21.49
C PRO A 75 10.86 4.23 -20.66
N LYS A 76 11.31 5.50 -20.67
CA LYS A 76 12.47 5.96 -19.90
C LYS A 76 12.31 5.69 -18.39
N ILE A 77 11.14 5.97 -17.83
CA ILE A 77 10.83 5.71 -16.41
C ILE A 77 10.70 4.20 -16.14
N ARG A 78 10.08 3.46 -17.07
CA ARG A 78 9.87 2.01 -16.91
C ARG A 78 11.17 1.23 -16.77
N LYS A 79 12.21 1.60 -17.52
CA LYS A 79 13.53 0.93 -17.46
C LYS A 79 14.16 0.94 -16.05
N ASN A 80 13.89 1.97 -15.25
CA ASN A 80 14.43 2.14 -13.90
C ASN A 80 13.39 1.83 -12.80
N CYS A 81 12.22 1.33 -13.17
CA CYS A 81 11.10 1.12 -12.26
C CYS A 81 11.06 -0.33 -11.80
N VAL A 82 11.33 -0.60 -10.51
CA VAL A 82 11.34 -1.96 -9.95
C VAL A 82 10.01 -2.69 -10.17
N ALA A 83 8.85 -2.04 -10.03
CA ALA A 83 7.56 -2.69 -10.31
C ALA A 83 7.41 -3.08 -11.79
N TRP A 84 7.94 -2.30 -12.72
CA TRP A 84 7.94 -2.68 -14.14
C TRP A 84 8.85 -3.88 -14.37
N LEU A 85 10.07 -3.85 -13.84
CA LEU A 85 11.05 -4.94 -13.97
C LEU A 85 10.54 -6.25 -13.33
N ALA A 86 9.92 -6.16 -12.16
CA ALA A 86 9.34 -7.29 -11.43
C ALA A 86 7.96 -7.72 -11.98
N LYS A 87 7.39 -7.01 -12.95
CA LYS A 87 6.01 -7.20 -13.46
C LYS A 87 4.91 -7.06 -12.39
N GLU A 88 5.20 -6.36 -11.30
CA GLU A 88 4.31 -6.20 -10.14
C GLU A 88 3.69 -4.79 -10.06
N GLY A 89 2.97 -4.42 -11.12
CA GLY A 89 2.40 -3.07 -11.26
C GLY A 89 1.27 -2.74 -10.30
N PHE A 90 0.54 -3.75 -9.82
CA PHE A 90 -0.54 -3.55 -8.86
C PHE A 90 -0.02 -3.20 -7.46
N PHE A 91 1.10 -3.82 -7.08
CA PHE A 91 1.80 -3.60 -5.81
C PHE A 91 2.94 -2.59 -5.94
N CYS A 92 2.88 -1.66 -6.90
CA CYS A 92 3.99 -0.73 -7.12
C CYS A 92 4.30 0.14 -5.88
N TRP A 93 3.29 0.51 -5.09
CA TRP A 93 3.46 1.29 -3.86
C TRP A 93 4.13 0.49 -2.72
N PHE A 94 4.13 -0.85 -2.83
CA PHE A 94 4.83 -1.75 -1.91
C PHE A 94 6.32 -1.90 -2.30
N ILE A 95 6.60 -2.01 -3.60
CA ILE A 95 7.92 -2.40 -4.14
C ILE A 95 8.78 -1.20 -4.55
N THR A 96 8.20 -0.21 -5.24
CA THR A 96 8.95 0.64 -6.19
C THR A 96 9.56 1.92 -5.63
N GLY A 97 9.38 2.19 -4.33
CA GLY A 97 9.70 3.51 -3.79
C GLY A 97 9.03 4.64 -4.60
N LYS A 98 9.73 5.78 -4.77
CA LYS A 98 9.21 7.01 -5.39
C LYS A 98 9.74 7.29 -6.80
N VAL A 99 10.28 6.30 -7.52
CA VAL A 99 10.88 6.51 -8.87
C VAL A 99 9.93 7.27 -9.81
N CYS A 100 8.65 6.91 -9.83
CA CYS A 100 7.65 7.58 -10.67
C CYS A 100 7.35 9.04 -10.27
N ALA A 101 7.63 9.43 -9.02
CA ALA A 101 7.47 10.81 -8.55
C ALA A 101 8.73 11.65 -8.77
N LEU A 102 9.92 11.04 -8.68
CA LEU A 102 11.20 11.70 -8.90
C LEU A 102 11.39 12.14 -10.36
N GLU A 103 11.00 11.28 -11.30
CA GLU A 103 11.14 11.52 -12.74
C GLU A 103 10.03 12.43 -13.32
N LYS A 104 9.17 13.04 -12.46
CA LYS A 104 8.03 13.91 -12.81
C LYS A 104 7.21 13.39 -14.00
N LEU A 105 6.34 12.42 -13.75
CA LEU A 105 5.37 11.99 -14.76
C LEU A 105 4.59 13.20 -15.32
N PRO A 106 4.34 13.28 -16.64
CA PRO A 106 3.60 14.39 -17.23
C PRO A 106 2.22 14.57 -16.58
N GLY A 107 1.94 15.79 -16.08
CA GLY A 107 0.64 16.14 -15.49
C GLY A 107 0.41 15.67 -14.05
N GLU A 108 1.41 15.10 -13.37
CA GLU A 108 1.29 14.72 -11.95
C GLU A 108 1.97 15.71 -11.02
N SER A 109 1.28 16.07 -9.93
CA SER A 109 1.88 16.76 -8.81
C SER A 109 2.85 15.83 -8.08
N ARG A 110 3.97 16.41 -7.61
CA ARG A 110 4.95 15.68 -6.81
C ARG A 110 4.29 15.23 -5.51
N SER A 111 4.15 13.93 -5.32
CA SER A 111 3.69 13.36 -4.05
C SER A 111 4.87 12.86 -3.23
N ASP A 112 4.86 13.22 -1.95
CA ASP A 112 5.84 12.75 -0.97
C ASP A 112 5.53 11.36 -0.43
N SER A 113 4.50 10.68 -0.92
CA SER A 113 4.15 9.34 -0.46
C SER A 113 3.41 8.51 -1.51
N CYS A 114 3.83 7.24 -1.69
CA CYS A 114 3.06 6.30 -2.51
C CYS A 114 1.63 6.11 -1.99
N PHE A 115 1.38 6.39 -0.71
CA PHE A 115 0.05 6.30 -0.11
C PHE A 115 -0.86 7.49 -0.41
N GLU A 116 -0.35 8.54 -1.04
CA GLU A 116 -1.14 9.68 -1.54
C GLU A 116 -1.36 9.60 -3.05
N CYS A 117 -0.62 8.71 -3.74
CA CYS A 117 -0.77 8.47 -5.18
C CYS A 117 -2.22 8.09 -5.54
N THR A 118 -2.73 8.70 -6.61
CA THR A 118 -4.08 8.43 -7.14
C THR A 118 -4.31 6.95 -7.42
N PHE A 119 -3.34 6.28 -8.04
CA PHE A 119 -3.40 4.83 -8.29
C PHE A 119 -3.60 4.01 -7.01
N PHE A 120 -2.90 4.36 -5.92
CA PHE A 120 -3.07 3.68 -4.64
C PHE A 120 -4.44 3.99 -4.03
N ARG A 121 -4.82 5.28 -3.98
CA ARG A 121 -6.08 5.74 -3.37
C ARG A 121 -7.31 5.17 -4.08
N GLU A 122 -7.31 5.12 -5.41
CA GLU A 122 -8.40 4.51 -6.19
C GLU A 122 -8.58 3.04 -5.88
N ASN A 123 -7.47 2.29 -5.76
CA ASN A 123 -7.54 0.86 -5.41
C ASN A 123 -7.90 0.64 -3.93
N LEU A 124 -7.42 1.50 -3.02
CA LEU A 124 -7.78 1.44 -1.61
C LEU A 124 -9.28 1.61 -1.39
N LYS A 125 -9.94 2.50 -2.13
CA LYS A 125 -11.40 2.72 -2.05
C LYS A 125 -12.23 1.48 -2.37
N LYS A 126 -11.73 0.55 -3.17
CA LYS A 126 -12.45 -0.67 -3.55
C LYS A 126 -12.55 -1.70 -2.43
N VAL A 127 -11.66 -1.61 -1.43
CA VAL A 127 -11.58 -2.56 -0.32
C VAL A 127 -11.95 -1.94 1.03
N TRP A 128 -12.15 -0.62 1.06
CA TRP A 128 -12.41 0.16 2.27
C TRP A 128 -13.84 0.02 2.79
#